data_AF-A0A1V4TIG6-F1
#
_entry.id   AF-A0A1V4TIG6-F1
#
_cell.length_a   1.000
_cell.length_b   1.000
_cell.length_c   1.000
_cell.angle_alpha   90.00
_cell.angle_beta   90.00
_cell.angle_gamma   90.00
#
_symmetry.space_group_name_H-M   'P 1'
#
loop_
_entity.id
_entity.type
_entity.pdbx_description
1 polymer ?
#
loop_
_entity_poly.entity_id
_entity_poly.type
_entity_poly.pdbx_seq_one_letter_code
_entity_poly.pdbx_strand_id
1 'polypeptide(L)'
;MNINSERIDGVLVVAPEGRLDAYGALALDEALDDIIQEKDSFIVFNMDSVSYLSSGGIRSLLRAERIMRDRGGQISLCNVNPYPMEVLKMAGFDQIFSFHHTMEDAMEYPLVPENSAVDWGQLLKYDDEHVLLTILEVSQDTAALKIVGDISKVLYAQLGVEDIYSRKFSDTEYSIGLGGLGEKIHDFMGIMGEMITIGGTMVWLPTDEHDTPDFLIPARDTGIVTIHTGFNAALDGNFQDIVMVESKKEEGFTVDELYSAIFQMARKMRPSFKGVISVAMQADIGEFYSSGVKISPIKKLAPKNREMIMHPDNIAFWMNISDHPTFQGETMLGFGVGVDLESDLSRFDEEVLGSLFYMHPANIGNQKMLLHNHAVVFKHIPLEKNQDLDVQIRKIVKDGEFLDMRHLLDNTRLKHALIGVSYISNICFEENKKK
;
A
#
# COMPACT_ATOMS: atom_id res chain seq x y z
N MET A 1 -5.29 4.73 40.09
CA MET A 1 -5.96 4.76 38.78
C MET A 1 -7.14 3.82 38.89
N ASN A 2 -8.33 4.23 38.45
CA ASN A 2 -9.49 3.34 38.41
C ASN A 2 -9.60 2.79 37.00
N ILE A 3 -9.94 1.50 36.88
CA ILE A 3 -10.09 0.82 35.60
C ILE A 3 -11.40 0.08 35.67
N ASN A 4 -12.37 0.57 34.91
CA ASN A 4 -13.64 -0.11 34.74
C ASN A 4 -13.53 -1.02 33.51
N SER A 5 -14.13 -2.20 33.59
CA SER A 5 -14.17 -3.11 32.45
C SER A 5 -15.50 -3.83 32.38
N GLU A 6 -16.03 -3.99 31.19
CA GLU A 6 -17.25 -4.75 30.95
C GLU A 6 -17.18 -5.48 29.60
N ARG A 7 -18.06 -6.47 29.41
CA ARG A 7 -18.22 -7.13 28.11
C ARG A 7 -19.57 -6.78 27.54
N ILE A 8 -19.57 -6.07 26.41
CA ILE A 8 -20.78 -5.68 25.68
C ILE A 8 -20.74 -6.44 24.36
N ASP A 9 -21.76 -7.25 24.09
CA ASP A 9 -21.89 -8.03 22.85
C ASP A 9 -20.64 -8.84 22.45
N GLY A 10 -19.91 -9.34 23.46
CA GLY A 10 -18.69 -10.16 23.26
C GLY A 10 -17.39 -9.36 23.16
N VAL A 11 -17.45 -8.03 23.14
CA VAL A 11 -16.30 -7.13 23.14
C VAL A 11 -15.92 -6.73 24.56
N LEU A 12 -14.63 -6.80 24.90
CA LEU A 12 -14.14 -6.31 26.17
C LEU A 12 -13.91 -4.79 26.09
N VAL A 13 -14.72 -4.01 26.80
CA VAL A 13 -14.55 -2.57 26.93
C VAL A 13 -13.75 -2.29 28.20
N VAL A 14 -12.67 -1.51 28.07
CA VAL A 14 -11.80 -1.08 29.17
C VAL A 14 -11.81 0.43 29.23
N ALA A 15 -12.26 0.99 30.36
CA ALA A 15 -12.37 2.42 30.60
C ALA A 15 -11.41 2.85 31.73
N PRO A 16 -10.15 3.17 31.39
CA PRO A 16 -9.19 3.75 32.32
C PRO A 16 -9.56 5.20 32.72
N GLU A 17 -9.51 5.50 34.01
CA GLU A 17 -9.76 6.85 34.55
C GLU A 17 -8.50 7.45 35.20
N GLY A 18 -8.12 8.64 34.76
CA GLY A 18 -7.05 9.44 35.36
C GLY A 18 -5.85 9.64 34.43
N ARG A 19 -4.67 9.15 34.84
CA ARG A 19 -3.39 9.39 34.16
C ARG A 19 -2.68 8.07 33.87
N LEU A 20 -2.28 7.86 32.63
CA LEU A 20 -1.44 6.75 32.19
C LEU A 20 0.05 7.16 32.19
N ASP A 21 0.53 7.53 33.38
CA ASP A 21 1.96 7.69 33.68
C ASP A 21 2.59 6.35 34.09
N ALA A 22 3.83 6.35 34.58
CA ALA A 22 4.51 5.13 35.00
C ALA A 22 3.75 4.35 36.10
N TYR A 23 3.03 5.04 36.99
CA TYR A 23 2.24 4.40 38.04
C TYR A 23 0.91 3.87 37.47
N GLY A 24 0.23 4.69 36.66
CA GLY A 24 -1.01 4.27 35.99
C GLY A 24 -0.82 3.08 35.05
N ALA A 25 0.33 3.01 34.36
CA ALA A 25 0.71 1.90 33.48
C ALA A 25 0.80 0.57 34.23
N LEU A 26 1.44 0.54 35.41
CA LEU A 26 1.52 -0.68 36.23
C LEU A 26 0.12 -1.16 36.67
N ALA A 27 -0.73 -0.23 37.12
CA ALA A 27 -2.10 -0.56 37.49
C ALA A 27 -2.92 -1.07 36.29
N LEU A 28 -2.69 -0.53 35.10
CA LEU A 28 -3.32 -1.01 33.87
C LEU A 28 -2.84 -2.40 33.50
N ASP A 29 -1.54 -2.67 33.55
CA ASP A 29 -0.98 -3.99 33.24
C ASP A 29 -1.52 -5.07 34.18
N GLU A 30 -1.56 -4.79 35.48
CA GLU A 30 -2.15 -5.69 36.50
C GLU A 30 -3.63 -5.96 36.21
N ALA A 31 -4.42 -4.93 35.92
CA ALA A 31 -5.84 -5.10 35.60
C ALA A 31 -6.04 -5.89 34.29
N LEU A 32 -5.26 -5.61 33.25
CA LEU A 32 -5.34 -6.30 31.96
C LEU A 32 -5.04 -7.79 32.09
N ASP A 33 -4.09 -8.17 32.94
CA ASP A 33 -3.76 -9.58 33.22
C ASP A 33 -4.93 -10.35 33.84
N ASP A 34 -5.77 -9.67 34.63
CA ASP A 34 -6.93 -10.28 35.27
C ASP A 34 -8.19 -10.29 34.37
N ILE A 35 -8.39 -9.24 33.54
CA ILE A 35 -9.64 -9.06 32.79
C ILE A 35 -9.61 -9.68 31.39
N ILE A 36 -8.44 -9.74 30.74
CA ILE A 36 -8.29 -10.33 29.40
C ILE A 36 -8.38 -11.85 29.52
N GLN A 37 -9.39 -12.44 28.88
CA GLN A 37 -9.61 -13.88 28.81
C GLN A 37 -9.24 -14.41 27.43
N GLU A 38 -8.89 -15.70 27.32
CA GLU A 38 -8.55 -16.34 26.03
C GLU A 38 -9.62 -16.18 24.94
N LYS A 39 -10.90 -16.13 25.35
CA LYS A 39 -12.04 -15.98 24.44
C LYS A 39 -12.23 -14.56 23.88
N ASP A 40 -11.58 -13.56 24.46
CA ASP A 40 -11.78 -12.17 24.01
C ASP A 40 -11.02 -11.99 22.69
N SER A 41 -11.76 -11.70 21.62
CA SER A 41 -11.20 -11.43 20.29
C SER A 41 -11.10 -9.94 19.98
N PHE A 42 -11.73 -9.08 20.80
CA PHE A 42 -11.72 -7.64 20.59
C PHE A 42 -11.71 -6.87 21.90
N ILE A 43 -10.88 -5.83 21.97
CA ILE A 43 -10.81 -4.91 23.12
C ILE A 43 -11.01 -3.48 22.63
N VAL A 44 -11.89 -2.73 23.28
CA VAL A 44 -12.02 -1.28 23.08
C VAL A 44 -11.53 -0.56 24.33
N PHE A 45 -10.56 0.33 24.17
CA PHE A 45 -10.15 1.26 25.21
C PHE A 45 -10.91 2.58 25.09
N ASN A 46 -11.78 2.87 26.05
CA ASN A 46 -12.44 4.16 26.17
C ASN A 46 -11.54 5.14 26.93
N MET A 47 -10.97 6.10 26.20
CA MET A 47 -9.93 7.01 26.70
C MET A 47 -10.48 8.36 27.16
N ASP A 48 -11.80 8.52 27.24
CA ASP A 48 -12.48 9.79 27.56
C ASP A 48 -12.00 10.39 28.90
N SER A 49 -11.82 9.52 29.90
CA SER A 49 -11.36 9.91 31.24
C SER A 49 -9.83 9.86 31.42
N VAL A 50 -9.06 9.65 30.34
CA VAL A 50 -7.60 9.68 30.35
C VAL A 50 -7.10 11.07 29.97
N SER A 51 -6.60 11.79 30.97
CA SER A 51 -6.13 13.18 30.81
C SER A 51 -4.65 13.28 30.42
N TYR A 52 -3.88 12.20 30.54
CA TYR A 52 -2.44 12.19 30.32
C TYR A 52 -1.94 10.81 29.95
N LEU A 53 -0.99 10.77 29.01
CA LEU A 53 -0.32 9.57 28.54
C LEU A 53 1.19 9.81 28.47
N SER A 54 1.98 8.81 28.91
CA SER A 54 3.44 8.79 28.81
C SER A 54 3.92 7.53 28.10
N SER A 55 5.24 7.39 27.91
CA SER A 55 5.83 6.16 27.38
C SER A 55 5.48 4.90 28.19
N GLY A 56 5.17 5.04 29.49
CA GLY A 56 4.68 3.94 30.32
C GLY A 56 3.33 3.42 29.84
N GLY A 57 2.34 4.31 29.74
CA GLY A 57 0.99 3.94 29.29
C GLY A 57 0.95 3.40 27.86
N ILE A 58 1.77 3.97 26.97
CA ILE A 58 1.93 3.45 25.61
C ILE A 58 2.38 1.99 25.64
N ARG A 59 3.38 1.64 26.46
CA ARG A 59 3.86 0.27 26.56
C ARG A 59 2.79 -0.70 27.08
N SER A 60 1.93 -0.27 28.00
CA SER A 60 0.81 -1.07 28.49
C SER A 60 -0.24 -1.32 27.40
N LEU A 61 -0.58 -0.30 26.61
CA LEU A 61 -1.47 -0.45 25.45
C LEU A 61 -0.88 -1.41 24.40
N LEU A 62 0.42 -1.29 24.10
CA LEU A 62 1.12 -2.20 23.18
C LEU A 62 1.21 -3.63 23.70
N ARG A 63 1.32 -3.80 25.02
CA ARG A 63 1.30 -5.12 25.65
C ARG A 63 -0.05 -5.79 25.43
N ALA A 64 -1.15 -5.06 25.65
CA ALA A 64 -2.49 -5.54 25.35
C ALA A 64 -2.62 -5.92 23.87
N GLU A 65 -2.18 -5.02 22.98
CA GLU A 65 -2.25 -5.24 21.52
C GLU A 65 -1.51 -6.52 21.13
N ARG A 66 -0.30 -6.74 21.66
CA ARG A 66 0.45 -7.96 21.40
C ARG A 66 -0.26 -9.21 21.89
N ILE A 67 -0.84 -9.19 23.10
CA ILE A 67 -1.60 -10.32 23.64
C ILE A 67 -2.78 -10.66 22.73
N MET A 68 -3.48 -9.65 22.22
CA MET A 68 -4.60 -9.84 21.31
C MET A 68 -4.15 -10.34 19.94
N ARG A 69 -3.13 -9.71 19.34
CA ARG A 69 -2.61 -10.06 18.02
C ARG A 69 -2.07 -11.48 17.98
N ASP A 70 -1.37 -11.94 19.02
CA ASP A 70 -0.81 -13.31 19.09
C ASP A 70 -1.90 -14.40 19.02
N ARG A 71 -3.19 -14.05 19.19
CA ARG A 71 -4.36 -14.93 19.06
C ARG A 71 -5.39 -14.47 18.01
N GLY A 72 -5.01 -13.61 17.08
CA GLY A 72 -5.90 -13.12 16.00
C GLY A 72 -6.98 -12.15 16.46
N GLY A 73 -6.79 -11.52 17.63
CA GLY A 73 -7.67 -10.50 18.17
C GLY A 73 -7.17 -9.09 17.89
N GLN A 74 -8.06 -8.10 18.03
CA GLN A 74 -7.79 -6.70 17.70
C GLN A 74 -8.07 -5.76 18.88
N ILE A 75 -7.52 -4.54 18.78
CA ILE A 75 -7.72 -3.46 19.76
C ILE A 75 -8.08 -2.17 19.05
N SER A 76 -9.05 -1.42 19.58
CA SER A 76 -9.32 -0.05 19.18
C SER A 76 -9.37 0.90 20.39
N LEU A 77 -9.16 2.19 20.11
CA LEU A 77 -9.24 3.27 21.09
C LEU A 77 -10.34 4.24 20.68
N CYS A 78 -11.17 4.68 21.63
CA CYS A 78 -12.17 5.71 21.39
C CYS A 78 -12.06 6.88 22.39
N ASN A 79 -12.67 8.02 22.05
CA ASN A 79 -12.71 9.21 22.89
C ASN A 79 -11.32 9.68 23.38
N VAL A 80 -10.29 9.57 22.54
CA VAL A 80 -8.93 9.95 22.94
C VAL A 80 -8.81 11.47 23.03
N ASN A 81 -8.51 11.97 24.22
CA ASN A 81 -8.30 13.40 24.44
C ASN A 81 -7.15 13.98 23.58
N PRO A 82 -7.15 15.30 23.26
CA PRO A 82 -6.17 15.90 22.36
C PRO A 82 -4.71 15.69 22.76
N TYR A 83 -4.38 15.79 24.06
CA TYR A 83 -2.99 15.61 24.52
C TYR A 83 -2.51 14.14 24.38
N PRO A 84 -3.22 13.12 24.90
CA PRO A 84 -2.88 11.72 24.60
C PRO A 84 -2.82 11.39 23.11
N MET A 85 -3.72 11.95 22.29
CA MET A 85 -3.72 11.76 20.84
C MET A 85 -2.43 12.29 20.20
N GLU A 86 -2.01 13.51 20.52
CA GLU A 86 -0.72 14.07 20.04
C GLU A 86 0.47 13.22 20.48
N VAL A 87 0.46 12.71 21.72
CA VAL A 87 1.51 11.81 22.23
C VAL A 87 1.57 10.51 21.45
N LEU A 88 0.42 9.90 21.11
CA LEU A 88 0.35 8.68 20.31
C LEU A 88 0.84 8.91 18.87
N LYS A 89 0.41 10.00 18.23
CA LYS A 89 0.85 10.39 16.88
C LYS A 89 2.35 10.68 16.82
N MET A 90 2.89 11.47 17.77
CA MET A 90 4.32 11.76 17.83
C MET A 90 5.18 10.51 17.97
N ALA A 91 4.63 9.47 18.58
CA ALA A 91 5.32 8.21 18.78
C ALA A 91 5.00 7.15 17.71
N GLY A 92 4.22 7.49 16.67
CA GLY A 92 3.90 6.63 15.52
C GLY A 92 2.86 5.55 15.79
N PHE A 93 2.08 5.66 16.86
CA PHE A 93 1.10 4.66 17.26
C PHE A 93 -0.28 4.84 16.62
N ASP A 94 -0.44 5.87 15.80
CA ASP A 94 -1.59 6.07 14.92
C ASP A 94 -1.71 5.00 13.83
N GLN A 95 -0.63 4.25 13.56
CA GLN A 95 -0.61 3.13 12.61
C GLN A 95 -0.83 1.76 13.26
N ILE A 96 -0.80 1.68 14.61
CA ILE A 96 -0.92 0.41 15.35
C ILE A 96 -2.32 0.22 15.93
N PHE A 97 -2.98 1.31 16.31
CA PHE A 97 -4.31 1.26 16.89
C PHE A 97 -5.33 1.91 15.95
N SER A 98 -6.53 1.35 15.90
CA SER A 98 -7.68 2.02 15.29
C SER A 98 -8.26 3.05 16.24
N PHE A 99 -8.45 4.28 15.78
CA PHE A 99 -8.96 5.40 16.57
C PHE A 99 -10.36 5.77 16.15
N HIS A 100 -11.25 5.90 17.11
CA HIS A 100 -12.65 6.23 16.88
C HIS A 100 -13.07 7.45 17.70
N HIS A 101 -14.04 8.19 17.16
CA HIS A 101 -14.54 9.38 17.85
C HIS A 101 -15.50 9.03 18.97
N THR A 102 -16.30 7.97 18.81
CA THR A 102 -17.31 7.57 19.79
C THR A 102 -17.13 6.12 20.24
N MET A 103 -17.80 5.76 21.34
CA MET A 103 -17.86 4.39 21.80
C MET A 103 -18.65 3.52 20.81
N GLU A 104 -19.75 4.05 20.25
CA GLU A 104 -20.51 3.36 19.22
C GLU A 104 -19.64 3.01 18.01
N ASP A 105 -18.89 3.96 17.44
CA ASP A 105 -18.01 3.71 16.28
C ASP A 105 -16.98 2.62 16.57
N ALA A 106 -16.41 2.62 17.78
CA ALA A 106 -15.43 1.63 18.20
C ALA A 106 -16.04 0.25 18.48
N MET A 107 -17.32 0.20 18.86
CA MET A 107 -18.12 -1.00 19.08
C MET A 107 -18.80 -1.52 17.81
N GLU A 108 -18.87 -0.72 16.74
CA GLU A 108 -19.27 -1.13 15.39
C GLU A 108 -18.08 -1.52 14.50
N TYR A 109 -16.87 -1.07 14.87
CA TYR A 109 -15.61 -1.58 14.33
C TYR A 109 -15.32 -3.09 14.55
N PRO A 110 -15.95 -3.85 15.49
CA PRO A 110 -15.82 -5.30 15.55
C PRO A 110 -16.73 -5.95 14.51
N LEU A 111 -16.39 -5.77 13.24
CA LEU A 111 -16.82 -6.60 12.13
C LEU A 111 -15.62 -6.62 11.19
N VAL A 112 -14.60 -7.46 11.44
CA VAL A 112 -14.75 -8.89 11.19
C VAL A 112 -13.85 -9.70 12.13
N PRO A 113 -14.37 -10.72 12.85
CA PRO A 113 -13.48 -11.77 13.35
C PRO A 113 -12.74 -12.37 12.16
N GLU A 114 -11.44 -12.62 12.27
CA GLU A 114 -10.58 -13.29 11.26
C GLU A 114 -11.14 -14.65 10.74
N ASN A 115 -12.34 -15.07 11.14
CA ASN A 115 -13.00 -16.33 10.77
C ASN A 115 -14.53 -16.28 10.53
N SER A 116 -15.21 -15.12 10.39
CA SER A 116 -16.53 -15.18 9.74
C SER A 116 -16.32 -15.21 8.23
N ALA A 117 -16.29 -16.42 7.67
CA ALA A 117 -16.13 -16.62 6.24
C ALA A 117 -17.12 -15.73 5.46
N VAL A 118 -16.60 -14.76 4.73
CA VAL A 118 -17.38 -13.96 3.80
C VAL A 118 -18.03 -14.90 2.79
N ASP A 119 -19.35 -14.85 2.66
CA ASP A 119 -20.02 -15.58 1.59
C ASP A 119 -19.89 -14.82 0.27
N TRP A 120 -18.76 -15.06 -0.40
CA TRP A 120 -18.46 -14.52 -1.74
C TRP A 120 -19.53 -14.85 -2.78
N GLY A 121 -20.38 -15.85 -2.55
CA GLY A 121 -21.48 -16.20 -3.44
C GLY A 121 -22.61 -15.17 -3.45
N GLN A 122 -22.79 -14.43 -2.34
CA GLN A 122 -23.86 -13.44 -2.15
C GLN A 122 -23.41 -12.00 -2.37
N LEU A 123 -22.11 -11.79 -2.54
CA LEU A 123 -21.56 -10.46 -2.79
C LEU A 123 -22.01 -9.88 -4.12
N LEU A 124 -21.95 -8.56 -4.20
CA LEU A 124 -22.27 -7.80 -5.39
C LEU A 124 -21.31 -8.15 -6.52
N LYS A 125 -21.86 -8.35 -7.72
CA LYS A 125 -21.08 -8.70 -8.91
C LYS A 125 -21.20 -7.63 -9.97
N TYR A 126 -20.08 -7.28 -10.59
CA TYR A 126 -20.02 -6.48 -11.78
C TYR A 126 -19.56 -7.33 -12.95
N ASP A 127 -20.44 -7.48 -13.93
CA ASP A 127 -20.23 -8.28 -15.12
C ASP A 127 -19.68 -7.37 -16.24
N ASP A 128 -18.39 -7.52 -16.54
CA ASP A 128 -17.68 -6.84 -17.63
C ASP A 128 -17.53 -7.77 -18.84
N GLU A 129 -17.14 -7.25 -20.01
CA GLU A 129 -16.86 -8.05 -21.20
C GLU A 129 -15.76 -9.10 -20.96
N HIS A 130 -14.69 -8.76 -20.22
CA HIS A 130 -13.49 -9.58 -20.08
C HIS A 130 -13.41 -10.31 -18.73
N VAL A 131 -13.98 -9.71 -17.69
CA VAL A 131 -13.85 -10.19 -16.31
C VAL A 131 -15.19 -10.22 -15.57
N LEU A 132 -15.26 -11.05 -14.55
CA LEU A 132 -16.29 -10.98 -13.52
C LEU A 132 -15.66 -10.43 -12.24
N LEU A 133 -16.18 -9.32 -11.74
CA LEU A 133 -15.75 -8.73 -10.49
C LEU A 133 -16.74 -9.11 -9.39
N THR A 134 -16.27 -9.70 -8.29
CA THR A 134 -17.06 -9.92 -7.07
C THR A 134 -16.51 -9.01 -5.98
N ILE A 135 -17.36 -8.13 -5.45
CA ILE A 135 -16.93 -6.93 -4.71
C ILE A 135 -17.35 -7.04 -3.25
N LEU A 136 -16.38 -6.88 -2.36
CA LEU A 136 -16.55 -6.72 -0.92
C LEU A 136 -16.15 -5.28 -0.56
N GLU A 137 -17.11 -4.46 -0.14
CA GLU A 137 -16.80 -3.15 0.45
C GLU A 137 -16.30 -3.36 1.87
N VAL A 138 -15.09 -2.92 2.17
CA VAL A 138 -14.41 -3.10 3.47
C VAL A 138 -14.21 -1.79 4.23
N SER A 139 -14.26 -0.64 3.56
CA SER A 139 -14.18 0.68 4.20
C SER A 139 -14.83 1.78 3.35
N GLN A 140 -15.29 2.85 4.01
CA GLN A 140 -15.75 4.09 3.38
C GLN A 140 -14.79 5.27 3.62
N ASP A 141 -13.64 5.01 4.24
CA ASP A 141 -12.62 6.01 4.48
C ASP A 141 -12.08 6.57 3.17
N THR A 142 -11.58 7.79 3.23
CA THR A 142 -10.92 8.45 2.11
C THR A 142 -9.47 7.95 1.97
N ALA A 143 -9.03 7.66 0.75
CA ALA A 143 -7.63 7.46 0.41
C ALA A 143 -7.05 8.66 -0.36
N ALA A 144 -5.75 8.87 -0.24
CA ALA A 144 -4.97 9.86 -0.99
C ALA A 144 -3.68 9.25 -1.56
N LEU A 145 -3.06 9.96 -2.50
CA LEU A 145 -1.71 9.64 -2.97
C LEU A 145 -0.72 10.72 -2.54
N LYS A 146 0.36 10.30 -1.89
CA LYS A 146 1.51 11.14 -1.54
C LYS A 146 2.59 10.98 -2.58
N ILE A 147 2.94 12.10 -3.21
CA ILE A 147 3.92 12.14 -4.31
C ILE A 147 5.20 12.78 -3.80
N VAL A 148 6.31 12.18 -4.19
CA VAL A 148 7.64 12.71 -3.94
C VAL A 148 8.38 12.78 -5.26
N GLY A 149 9.04 13.90 -5.53
CA GLY A 149 9.75 14.12 -6.78
C GLY A 149 8.82 14.33 -7.97
N ASP A 150 9.36 14.14 -9.17
CA ASP A 150 8.65 14.38 -10.44
C ASP A 150 9.10 13.35 -11.48
N ILE A 151 8.15 12.55 -11.99
CA ILE A 151 8.44 11.53 -13.00
C ILE A 151 9.06 12.13 -14.27
N SER A 152 8.76 13.38 -14.60
CA SER A 152 9.34 14.05 -15.76
C SER A 152 10.87 14.13 -15.66
N LYS A 153 11.41 14.38 -14.46
CA LYS A 153 12.85 14.40 -14.24
C LYS A 153 13.47 13.02 -14.38
N VAL A 154 12.75 11.95 -14.03
CA VAL A 154 13.17 10.58 -14.30
C VAL A 154 13.23 10.35 -15.82
N LEU A 155 12.16 10.68 -16.53
CA LEU A 155 12.02 10.40 -17.96
C LEU A 155 12.98 11.18 -18.84
N TYR A 156 13.39 12.39 -18.43
CA TYR A 156 14.44 13.17 -19.11
C TYR A 156 15.85 12.92 -18.57
N ALA A 157 16.00 11.99 -17.61
CA ALA A 157 17.25 11.72 -16.90
C ALA A 157 17.89 13.00 -16.33
N GLN A 158 17.09 13.79 -15.63
CA GLN A 158 17.43 15.09 -15.06
C GLN A 158 17.57 15.07 -13.53
N LEU A 159 17.60 13.91 -12.87
CA LEU A 159 17.76 13.87 -11.42
C LEU A 159 19.15 14.37 -11.00
N GLY A 160 19.16 15.36 -10.10
CA GLY A 160 20.31 15.84 -9.34
C GLY A 160 20.21 15.47 -7.87
N VAL A 161 21.22 15.86 -7.09
CA VAL A 161 21.26 15.62 -5.63
C VAL A 161 20.13 16.34 -4.90
N GLU A 162 19.79 17.53 -5.40
CA GLU A 162 18.70 18.38 -4.93
C GLU A 162 17.31 17.79 -5.16
N ASP A 163 17.20 16.78 -6.04
CA ASP A 163 15.96 16.11 -6.38
C ASP A 163 15.76 14.82 -5.57
N ILE A 164 16.72 14.46 -4.70
CA ILE A 164 16.65 13.24 -3.90
C ILE A 164 15.98 13.51 -2.56
N TYR A 165 14.91 12.77 -2.32
CA TYR A 165 14.16 12.77 -1.08
C TYR A 165 14.52 11.55 -0.26
N SER A 166 14.47 11.71 1.06
CA SER A 166 14.81 10.66 2.02
C SER A 166 13.60 10.37 2.89
N ARG A 167 13.02 9.19 2.74
CA ARG A 167 11.82 8.76 3.49
C ARG A 167 12.19 7.67 4.47
N LYS A 168 11.59 7.69 5.65
CA LYS A 168 11.66 6.55 6.56
C LYS A 168 10.70 5.49 6.05
N PHE A 169 11.17 4.25 6.03
CA PHE A 169 10.34 3.10 5.70
C PHE A 169 9.17 2.97 6.70
N SER A 170 7.97 2.64 6.21
CA SER A 170 6.82 2.16 7.02
C SER A 170 6.36 0.80 6.49
N ASP A 171 5.98 -0.11 7.40
CA ASP A 171 5.57 -1.47 7.09
C ASP A 171 4.14 -1.61 6.54
N THR A 172 3.36 -0.54 6.61
CA THR A 172 1.98 -0.46 6.07
C THR A 172 1.93 0.25 4.71
N GLU A 173 3.06 0.72 4.20
CA GLU A 173 3.09 1.53 2.98
C GLU A 173 2.99 0.69 1.71
N TYR A 174 2.09 1.07 0.82
CA TYR A 174 2.07 0.63 -0.58
C TYR A 174 2.61 1.77 -1.45
N SER A 175 3.73 1.53 -2.16
CA SER A 175 4.31 2.56 -3.02
C SER A 175 5.08 2.01 -4.22
N ILE A 176 5.19 2.81 -5.27
CA ILE A 176 6.06 2.55 -6.44
C ILE A 176 6.96 3.76 -6.68
N GLY A 177 8.09 3.57 -7.34
CA GLY A 177 8.94 4.71 -7.69
C GLY A 177 10.27 4.36 -8.33
N LEU A 178 11.16 5.35 -8.35
CA LEU A 178 12.56 5.20 -8.75
C LEU A 178 13.50 5.80 -7.69
N GLY A 179 14.45 4.99 -7.23
CA GLY A 179 15.34 5.35 -6.15
C GLY A 179 16.50 4.38 -5.97
N GLY A 180 17.09 4.38 -4.79
CA GLY A 180 18.13 3.41 -4.43
C GLY A 180 18.40 3.36 -2.93
N LEU A 181 19.15 2.35 -2.54
CA LEU A 181 19.52 2.08 -1.15
C LEU A 181 21.00 2.40 -0.93
N GLY A 182 21.31 3.08 0.18
CA GLY A 182 22.69 3.42 0.54
C GLY A 182 22.74 4.36 1.74
N GLU A 183 23.90 4.47 2.39
CA GLU A 183 24.08 5.39 3.51
C GLU A 183 24.33 6.82 3.00
N LYS A 184 25.06 6.92 1.89
CA LYS A 184 25.50 8.19 1.29
C LYS A 184 25.02 8.26 -0.15
N ILE A 185 24.83 9.48 -0.62
CA ILE A 185 24.37 9.76 -2.00
C ILE A 185 25.21 9.03 -3.05
N HIS A 186 26.53 8.97 -2.90
CA HIS A 186 27.39 8.31 -3.89
C HIS A 186 27.23 6.79 -3.95
N ASP A 187 26.64 6.16 -2.93
CA ASP A 187 26.43 4.72 -2.86
C ASP A 187 25.32 4.30 -3.84
N PHE A 188 24.28 5.13 -4.02
CA PHE A 188 23.10 4.78 -4.81
C PHE A 188 22.87 5.66 -6.05
N MET A 189 23.39 6.90 -6.10
CA MET A 189 23.06 7.86 -7.16
C MET A 189 23.44 7.35 -8.56
N GLY A 190 24.49 6.53 -8.67
CA GLY A 190 24.93 5.95 -9.94
C GLY A 190 24.12 4.74 -10.40
N ILE A 191 23.30 4.16 -9.53
CA ILE A 191 22.60 2.89 -9.73
C ILE A 191 21.10 2.98 -9.39
N MET A 192 20.53 4.19 -9.30
CA MET A 192 19.10 4.34 -9.02
C MET A 192 18.27 3.58 -10.06
N GLY A 193 17.20 2.94 -9.61
CA GLY A 193 16.34 2.09 -10.41
C GLY A 193 14.97 1.92 -9.79
N GLU A 194 14.14 1.11 -10.43
CA GLU A 194 12.73 0.97 -10.09
C GLU A 194 12.55 0.27 -8.75
N MET A 195 11.53 0.67 -7.99
CA MET A 195 11.26 0.11 -6.67
C MET A 195 9.76 -0.01 -6.40
N ILE A 196 9.42 -0.95 -5.52
CA ILE A 196 8.08 -1.18 -5.00
C ILE A 196 8.18 -1.42 -3.49
N THR A 197 7.25 -0.83 -2.74
CA THR A 197 7.03 -1.15 -1.33
C THR A 197 5.67 -1.83 -1.23
N ILE A 198 5.67 -3.07 -0.72
CA ILE A 198 4.47 -3.91 -0.62
C ILE A 198 4.63 -4.90 0.53
N GLY A 199 3.59 -5.05 1.37
CA GLY A 199 3.59 -6.03 2.46
C GLY A 199 4.71 -5.83 3.48
N GLY A 200 5.09 -4.58 3.76
CA GLY A 200 6.18 -4.27 4.68
C GLY A 200 7.57 -4.66 4.17
N THR A 201 7.74 -4.83 2.85
CA THR A 201 9.03 -5.05 2.21
C THR A 201 9.23 -4.07 1.07
N MET A 202 10.45 -3.55 0.98
CA MET A 202 10.89 -2.79 -0.18
C MET A 202 11.68 -3.70 -1.11
N VAL A 203 11.34 -3.70 -2.38
CA VAL A 203 12.10 -4.38 -3.44
C VAL A 203 12.56 -3.34 -4.43
N TRP A 204 13.82 -3.43 -4.85
CA TRP A 204 14.49 -2.46 -5.69
C TRP A 204 15.30 -3.17 -6.77
N LEU A 205 15.16 -2.74 -8.02
CA LEU A 205 15.94 -3.22 -9.14
C LEU A 205 17.02 -2.18 -9.50
N PRO A 206 18.29 -2.38 -9.11
CA PRO A 206 19.37 -1.45 -9.40
C PRO A 206 19.72 -1.38 -10.89
N THR A 207 20.22 -0.22 -11.33
CA THR A 207 20.78 -0.03 -12.69
C THR A 207 22.28 -0.35 -12.73
N ASP A 208 22.67 -1.47 -12.13
CA ASP A 208 24.08 -1.87 -11.89
C ASP A 208 24.63 -2.90 -12.89
N GLU A 209 23.90 -3.11 -13.99
CA GLU A 209 24.18 -4.07 -15.08
C GLU A 209 23.93 -5.56 -14.75
N HIS A 210 23.62 -5.92 -13.49
CA HIS A 210 23.37 -7.32 -13.11
C HIS A 210 21.92 -7.77 -13.30
N ASP A 211 20.99 -6.84 -13.50
CA ASP A 211 19.56 -7.10 -13.72
C ASP A 211 18.93 -8.02 -12.65
N THR A 212 19.39 -7.86 -11.40
CA THR A 212 18.98 -8.67 -10.26
C THR A 212 18.35 -7.78 -9.20
N PRO A 213 17.08 -7.98 -8.83
CA PRO A 213 16.47 -7.22 -7.74
C PRO A 213 17.13 -7.50 -6.39
N ASP A 214 17.19 -6.46 -5.57
CA ASP A 214 17.54 -6.53 -4.15
C ASP A 214 16.30 -6.23 -3.30
N PHE A 215 16.26 -6.73 -2.07
CA PHE A 215 15.11 -6.56 -1.19
C PHE A 215 15.52 -6.27 0.25
N LEU A 216 14.69 -5.49 0.91
CA LEU A 216 14.86 -5.11 2.29
C LEU A 216 13.59 -5.40 3.08
N ILE A 217 13.72 -6.33 4.01
CA ILE A 217 12.69 -6.68 5.00
C ILE A 217 13.14 -6.11 6.35
N PRO A 218 12.58 -4.99 6.81
CA PRO A 218 12.96 -4.42 8.09
C PRO A 218 12.44 -5.31 9.22
N ALA A 219 13.33 -5.80 10.09
CA ALA A 219 12.96 -6.65 11.23
C ALA A 219 12.10 -5.91 12.28
N ARG A 220 12.14 -4.57 12.31
CA ARG A 220 11.32 -3.62 13.07
C ARG A 220 11.38 -2.26 12.37
N ASP A 221 10.31 -1.46 12.41
CA ASP A 221 10.38 -0.04 12.07
C ASP A 221 11.22 0.70 13.12
N THR A 222 12.53 0.65 12.91
CA THR A 222 13.51 1.39 13.71
C THR A 222 13.71 2.79 13.17
N GLY A 223 13.09 3.14 12.03
CA GLY A 223 13.32 4.37 11.28
C GLY A 223 14.76 4.56 10.80
N ILE A 224 15.59 3.50 10.84
CA ILE A 224 17.02 3.53 10.45
C ILE A 224 17.16 3.41 8.94
N VAL A 225 16.35 2.55 8.30
CA VAL A 225 16.40 2.37 6.86
C VAL A 225 15.73 3.56 6.19
N THR A 226 16.50 4.26 5.37
CA THR A 226 16.05 5.43 4.64
C THR A 226 15.97 5.06 3.16
N ILE A 227 14.79 5.24 2.58
CA ILE A 227 14.58 5.11 1.14
C ILE A 227 15.01 6.43 0.52
N HIS A 228 15.92 6.37 -0.46
CA HIS A 228 16.32 7.53 -1.24
C HIS A 228 15.65 7.49 -2.60
N THR A 229 14.82 8.49 -2.91
CA THR A 229 13.98 8.49 -4.09
C THR A 229 14.06 9.79 -4.87
N GLY A 230 14.11 9.69 -6.20
CA GLY A 230 13.90 10.80 -7.12
C GLY A 230 12.44 10.93 -7.59
N PHE A 231 11.66 9.85 -7.45
CA PHE A 231 10.22 9.82 -7.68
C PHE A 231 9.57 8.69 -6.88
N ASN A 232 8.49 8.96 -6.15
CA ASN A 232 7.70 7.93 -5.47
C ASN A 232 6.24 8.34 -5.37
N ALA A 233 5.35 7.38 -5.58
CA ALA A 233 3.91 7.51 -5.37
C ALA A 233 3.49 6.49 -4.31
N ALA A 234 2.99 6.98 -3.18
CA ALA A 234 2.59 6.16 -2.04
C ALA A 234 1.09 6.33 -1.72
N LEU A 235 0.43 5.23 -1.40
CA LEU A 235 -0.94 5.24 -0.87
C LEU A 235 -0.93 5.78 0.56
N ASP A 236 -1.80 6.74 0.82
CA ASP A 236 -2.15 7.22 2.16
C ASP A 236 -3.61 6.90 2.46
N GLY A 237 -3.85 5.83 3.23
CA GLY A 237 -5.18 5.32 3.55
C GLY A 237 -5.30 3.82 3.32
N ASN A 238 -6.53 3.32 3.48
CA ASN A 238 -6.87 1.89 3.36
C ASN A 238 -7.54 1.58 2.02
N PHE A 239 -7.65 0.29 1.69
CA PHE A 239 -8.51 -0.16 0.60
C PHE A 239 -9.99 0.05 0.96
N GLN A 240 -10.79 0.56 0.03
CA GLN A 240 -12.24 0.67 0.22
C GLN A 240 -12.93 -0.61 -0.25
N ASP A 241 -12.44 -1.21 -1.34
CA ASP A 241 -12.99 -2.46 -1.89
C ASP A 241 -11.93 -3.54 -1.95
N ILE A 242 -12.31 -4.77 -1.57
CA ILE A 242 -11.61 -5.99 -1.95
C ILE A 242 -12.42 -6.66 -3.07
N VAL A 243 -11.77 -6.89 -4.21
CA VAL A 243 -12.41 -7.40 -5.41
C VAL A 243 -11.74 -8.70 -5.83
N MET A 244 -12.54 -9.76 -5.94
CA MET A 244 -12.13 -10.97 -6.62
C MET A 244 -12.41 -10.82 -8.10
N VAL A 245 -11.40 -11.08 -8.92
CA VAL A 245 -11.43 -10.95 -10.37
C VAL A 245 -11.27 -12.33 -10.99
N GLU A 246 -12.28 -12.75 -11.76
CA GLU A 246 -12.27 -14.02 -12.48
C GLU A 246 -12.29 -13.75 -13.99
N SER A 247 -11.37 -14.37 -14.74
CA SER A 247 -11.37 -14.26 -16.19
C SER A 247 -12.57 -14.98 -16.82
N LYS A 248 -13.13 -14.38 -17.87
CA LYS A 248 -14.14 -15.04 -18.72
C LYS A 248 -13.55 -15.80 -19.90
N LYS A 249 -12.24 -15.66 -20.14
CA LYS A 249 -11.53 -16.24 -21.29
C LYS A 249 -10.46 -17.21 -20.80
N GLU A 250 -10.19 -18.25 -21.58
CA GLU A 250 -9.20 -19.25 -21.21
C GLU A 250 -7.80 -18.65 -21.12
N GLU A 251 -7.48 -17.69 -22.00
CA GLU A 251 -6.20 -16.97 -22.05
C GLU A 251 -6.00 -15.98 -20.88
N GLY A 252 -7.03 -15.66 -20.09
CA GLY A 252 -6.96 -14.66 -19.05
C GLY A 252 -7.39 -13.26 -19.52
N PHE A 253 -7.09 -12.24 -18.71
CA PHE A 253 -7.35 -10.82 -19.00
C PHE A 253 -6.07 -10.00 -18.81
N THR A 254 -5.93 -8.91 -19.55
CA THR A 254 -4.79 -7.99 -19.45
C THR A 254 -4.94 -7.02 -18.28
N VAL A 255 -3.84 -6.41 -17.85
CA VAL A 255 -3.87 -5.32 -16.87
C VAL A 255 -4.68 -4.13 -17.40
N ASP A 256 -4.60 -3.80 -18.69
CA ASP A 256 -5.46 -2.78 -19.32
C ASP A 256 -6.95 -3.11 -19.18
N GLU A 257 -7.35 -4.35 -19.50
CA GLU A 257 -8.74 -4.83 -19.36
C GLU A 257 -9.19 -4.81 -17.89
N LEU A 258 -8.32 -5.17 -16.94
CA LEU A 258 -8.60 -5.10 -15.50
C LEU A 258 -8.92 -3.66 -15.05
N TYR A 259 -8.03 -2.72 -15.34
CA TYR A 259 -8.22 -1.32 -14.95
C TYR A 259 -9.46 -0.72 -15.63
N SER A 260 -9.71 -1.06 -16.91
CA SER A 260 -10.93 -0.65 -17.61
C SER A 260 -12.19 -1.11 -16.87
N ALA A 261 -12.24 -2.38 -16.48
CA ALA A 261 -13.38 -2.94 -15.76
C ALA A 261 -13.58 -2.27 -14.39
N ILE A 262 -12.50 -2.02 -13.64
CA ILE A 262 -12.56 -1.32 -12.34
C ILE A 262 -13.06 0.11 -12.52
N PHE A 263 -12.58 0.85 -13.51
CA PHE A 263 -13.06 2.22 -13.76
C PHE A 263 -14.54 2.25 -14.14
N GLN A 264 -14.97 1.37 -15.03
CA GLN A 264 -16.39 1.29 -15.41
C GLN A 264 -17.30 0.92 -14.24
N MET A 265 -16.86 -0.03 -13.41
CA MET A 265 -17.53 -0.40 -12.16
C MET A 265 -17.60 0.79 -11.21
N ALA A 266 -16.47 1.45 -10.94
CA ALA A 266 -16.37 2.58 -10.02
C ALA A 266 -17.29 3.74 -10.44
N ARG A 267 -17.31 4.11 -11.74
CA ARG A 267 -18.22 5.14 -12.27
C ARG A 267 -19.69 4.86 -11.98
N LYS A 268 -20.09 3.57 -12.02
CA LYS A 268 -21.48 3.15 -11.82
C LYS A 268 -21.84 3.00 -10.35
N MET A 269 -20.89 2.55 -9.52
CA MET A 269 -21.18 1.99 -8.20
C MET A 269 -20.59 2.79 -7.04
N ARG A 270 -19.65 3.70 -7.30
CA ARG A 270 -18.88 4.42 -6.27
C ARG A 270 -19.02 5.93 -6.45
N PRO A 271 -19.94 6.59 -5.73
CA PRO A 271 -20.09 8.05 -5.79
C PRO A 271 -18.82 8.83 -5.39
N SER A 272 -17.97 8.22 -4.55
CA SER A 272 -16.67 8.76 -4.14
C SER A 272 -15.63 8.76 -5.26
N PHE A 273 -15.81 7.98 -6.33
CA PHE A 273 -14.86 7.91 -7.44
C PHE A 273 -14.71 9.27 -8.14
N LYS A 274 -13.46 9.67 -8.39
CA LYS A 274 -13.09 10.95 -9.04
C LYS A 274 -12.16 10.77 -10.24
N GLY A 275 -12.00 9.54 -10.73
CA GLY A 275 -11.13 9.27 -11.89
C GLY A 275 -9.75 8.72 -11.55
N VAL A 276 -9.37 8.61 -10.27
CA VAL A 276 -8.05 8.07 -9.87
C VAL A 276 -8.24 6.94 -8.87
N ILE A 277 -7.50 5.85 -9.08
CA ILE A 277 -7.44 4.70 -8.16
C ILE A 277 -6.00 4.28 -7.88
N SER A 278 -5.79 3.65 -6.74
CA SER A 278 -4.66 2.74 -6.55
C SER A 278 -5.16 1.30 -6.41
N VAL A 279 -4.33 0.35 -6.82
CA VAL A 279 -4.61 -1.08 -6.78
C VAL A 279 -3.42 -1.79 -6.17
N ALA A 280 -3.63 -2.50 -5.07
CA ALA A 280 -2.74 -3.58 -4.64
C ALA A 280 -3.36 -4.91 -5.08
N MET A 281 -2.54 -5.88 -5.46
CA MET A 281 -3.07 -7.16 -5.96
C MET A 281 -2.18 -8.35 -5.66
N GLN A 282 -2.80 -9.48 -5.34
CA GLN A 282 -2.23 -10.80 -5.63
C GLN A 282 -2.89 -11.33 -6.90
N ALA A 283 -2.10 -11.84 -7.85
CA ALA A 283 -2.65 -12.44 -9.07
C ALA A 283 -1.88 -13.67 -9.55
N ASP A 284 -2.60 -14.58 -10.21
CA ASP A 284 -2.02 -15.68 -10.96
C ASP A 284 -1.57 -15.18 -12.34
N ILE A 285 -0.29 -15.34 -12.65
CA ILE A 285 0.29 -14.90 -13.91
C ILE A 285 -0.12 -15.86 -15.04
N GLY A 286 -0.75 -15.31 -16.08
CA GLY A 286 -0.94 -15.98 -17.36
C GLY A 286 0.25 -15.76 -18.29
N GLU A 287 0.57 -14.50 -18.57
CA GLU A 287 1.73 -14.08 -19.35
C GLU A 287 2.29 -12.77 -18.77
N PHE A 288 3.50 -12.80 -18.23
CA PHE A 288 4.11 -11.61 -17.62
C PHE A 288 4.95 -10.82 -18.63
N TYR A 289 4.59 -9.56 -18.88
CA TYR A 289 5.36 -8.65 -19.72
C TYR A 289 5.85 -7.48 -18.86
N SER A 290 7.11 -7.10 -19.04
CA SER A 290 7.77 -6.12 -18.20
C SER A 290 8.64 -5.13 -18.95
N SER A 291 8.84 -3.98 -18.32
CA SER A 291 9.94 -3.08 -18.62
C SER A 291 10.88 -2.93 -17.42
N GLY A 292 12.07 -2.39 -17.69
CA GLY A 292 13.09 -2.12 -16.69
C GLY A 292 13.99 -0.98 -17.14
N VAL A 293 14.22 0.01 -16.27
CA VAL A 293 15.23 1.04 -16.55
C VAL A 293 16.62 0.41 -16.43
N LYS A 294 17.51 0.63 -17.41
CA LYS A 294 18.87 0.06 -17.43
C LYS A 294 19.96 1.00 -16.91
N ILE A 295 19.68 2.29 -16.91
CA ILE A 295 20.68 3.34 -16.63
C ILE A 295 20.08 4.30 -15.62
N SER A 296 20.84 4.63 -14.59
CA SER A 296 20.37 5.59 -13.59
C SER A 296 20.01 6.94 -14.24
N PRO A 297 18.76 7.44 -14.08
CA PRO A 297 18.26 8.61 -14.81
C PRO A 297 18.72 9.93 -14.18
N ILE A 298 20.04 10.14 -14.12
CA ILE A 298 20.69 11.33 -13.55
C ILE A 298 21.23 12.26 -14.63
N LYS A 299 21.34 13.57 -14.30
CA LYS A 299 21.79 14.64 -15.22
C LYS A 299 23.07 14.28 -16.00
N LYS A 300 24.01 13.59 -15.34
CA LYS A 300 25.31 13.21 -15.93
C LYS A 300 25.18 12.16 -17.04
N LEU A 301 24.16 11.31 -16.96
CA LEU A 301 23.93 10.19 -17.87
C LEU A 301 22.87 10.50 -18.92
N ALA A 302 22.27 11.69 -18.90
CA ALA A 302 21.17 12.09 -19.77
C ALA A 302 21.42 11.80 -21.27
N PRO A 303 20.38 11.42 -22.04
CA PRO A 303 20.49 11.19 -23.47
C PRO A 303 21.14 12.37 -24.21
N LYS A 304 22.02 12.08 -25.17
CA LYS A 304 22.75 13.13 -25.93
C LYS A 304 21.82 14.02 -26.76
N ASN A 305 20.70 13.47 -27.23
CA ASN A 305 19.67 14.20 -27.98
C ASN A 305 18.76 15.05 -27.07
N ARG A 306 18.88 14.94 -25.73
CA ARG A 306 18.06 15.63 -24.73
C ARG A 306 16.56 15.29 -24.79
N GLU A 307 16.21 14.24 -25.52
CA GLU A 307 14.87 13.66 -25.53
C GLU A 307 14.69 12.72 -24.33
N MET A 308 13.45 12.28 -24.09
CA MET A 308 13.13 11.32 -23.04
C MET A 308 13.90 10.00 -23.22
N ILE A 309 14.15 9.28 -22.14
CA ILE A 309 14.72 7.91 -22.16
C ILE A 309 13.82 6.94 -22.95
N MET A 310 12.53 7.27 -23.04
CA MET A 310 11.51 6.52 -23.79
C MET A 310 11.41 6.92 -25.27
N HIS A 311 12.13 7.95 -25.72
CA HIS A 311 12.12 8.36 -27.13
C HIS A 311 12.61 7.20 -28.03
N PRO A 312 12.05 7.01 -29.26
CA PRO A 312 12.45 5.91 -30.15
C PRO A 312 13.96 5.75 -30.37
N ASP A 313 14.70 6.86 -30.41
CA ASP A 313 16.17 6.85 -30.55
C ASP A 313 16.92 6.39 -29.29
N ASN A 314 16.27 6.44 -28.11
CA ASN A 314 16.87 6.18 -26.80
C ASN A 314 16.41 4.86 -26.19
N ILE A 315 15.16 4.45 -26.44
CA ILE A 315 14.45 3.40 -25.70
C ILE A 315 15.19 2.07 -25.67
N ALA A 316 15.77 1.62 -26.79
CA ALA A 316 16.51 0.35 -26.85
C ALA A 316 17.81 0.37 -26.02
N PHE A 317 18.40 1.55 -25.79
CA PHE A 317 19.58 1.70 -24.96
C PHE A 317 19.22 1.79 -23.48
N TRP A 318 18.16 2.54 -23.17
CA TRP A 318 17.76 2.91 -21.80
C TRP A 318 16.86 1.90 -21.11
N MET A 319 16.07 1.14 -21.86
CA MET A 319 15.05 0.25 -21.32
C MET A 319 15.33 -1.19 -21.68
N ASN A 320 15.05 -2.09 -20.75
CA ASN A 320 14.90 -3.52 -20.99
C ASN A 320 13.40 -3.80 -21.10
N ILE A 321 12.90 -4.08 -22.30
CA ILE A 321 11.47 -4.33 -22.55
C ILE A 321 11.32 -5.75 -23.05
N SER A 322 10.51 -6.56 -22.36
CA SER A 322 10.26 -7.93 -22.77
C SER A 322 9.42 -7.97 -24.05
N ASP A 323 9.89 -8.68 -25.07
CA ASP A 323 9.13 -8.99 -26.29
C ASP A 323 8.41 -10.35 -26.24
N HIS A 324 8.64 -11.12 -25.17
CA HIS A 324 8.02 -12.40 -24.86
C HIS A 324 7.68 -12.50 -23.37
N PRO A 325 6.72 -13.36 -22.97
CA PRO A 325 6.40 -13.56 -21.55
C PRO A 325 7.61 -14.10 -20.78
N THR A 326 7.94 -13.47 -19.64
CA THR A 326 9.07 -13.91 -18.79
C THR A 326 8.64 -14.88 -17.68
N PHE A 327 7.36 -14.85 -17.28
CA PHE A 327 6.77 -15.75 -16.29
C PHE A 327 5.38 -16.24 -16.74
N GLN A 328 5.04 -17.47 -16.35
CA GLN A 328 3.77 -18.14 -16.64
C GLN A 328 3.43 -19.15 -15.53
N GLY A 329 2.33 -18.90 -14.81
CA GLY A 329 1.83 -19.76 -13.72
C GLY A 329 2.31 -19.36 -12.32
N GLU A 330 3.31 -18.49 -12.22
CA GLU A 330 3.75 -17.88 -10.98
C GLU A 330 2.69 -16.95 -10.35
N THR A 331 2.94 -16.53 -9.10
CA THR A 331 2.12 -15.55 -8.40
C THR A 331 2.81 -14.21 -8.43
N MET A 332 2.07 -13.14 -8.73
CA MET A 332 2.57 -11.78 -8.57
C MET A 332 1.89 -11.06 -7.40
N LEU A 333 2.67 -10.24 -6.72
CA LEU A 333 2.18 -9.16 -5.88
C LEU A 333 2.44 -7.83 -6.59
N GLY A 334 1.39 -7.05 -6.85
CA GLY A 334 1.49 -5.79 -7.57
C GLY A 334 0.99 -4.61 -6.74
N PHE A 335 1.57 -3.45 -6.98
CA PHE A 335 0.98 -2.17 -6.60
C PHE A 335 1.06 -1.22 -7.78
N GLY A 336 -0.03 -0.49 -8.00
CA GLY A 336 -0.09 0.46 -9.11
C GLY A 336 -1.14 1.53 -8.92
N VAL A 337 -1.01 2.57 -9.73
CA VAL A 337 -1.93 3.70 -9.78
C VAL A 337 -2.49 3.82 -11.18
N GLY A 338 -3.79 4.13 -11.28
CA GLY A 338 -4.47 4.35 -12.55
C GLY A 338 -5.28 5.64 -12.57
N VAL A 339 -5.26 6.33 -13.71
CA VAL A 339 -6.09 7.49 -14.01
C VAL A 339 -7.02 7.16 -15.17
N ASP A 340 -8.31 7.38 -14.94
CA ASP A 340 -9.37 7.33 -15.94
C ASP A 340 -9.52 8.69 -16.62
N LEU A 341 -9.05 8.79 -17.86
CA LEU A 341 -9.10 10.02 -18.66
C LEU A 341 -10.51 10.32 -19.17
N GLU A 342 -11.49 9.42 -18.99
CA GLU A 342 -12.91 9.69 -19.29
C GLU A 342 -13.65 10.38 -18.14
N SER A 343 -13.04 10.46 -16.95
CA SER A 343 -13.62 11.10 -15.76
C SER A 343 -13.28 12.59 -15.67
N ASP A 344 -14.03 13.34 -14.85
CA ASP A 344 -13.72 14.75 -14.55
C ASP A 344 -12.58 14.83 -13.51
N LEU A 345 -11.39 15.17 -13.99
CA LEU A 345 -10.16 15.28 -13.20
C LEU A 345 -9.90 16.70 -12.67
N SER A 346 -10.79 17.67 -12.92
CA SER A 346 -10.59 19.09 -12.56
C SER A 346 -10.44 19.36 -11.06
N ARG A 347 -10.69 18.35 -10.22
CA ARG A 347 -10.53 18.41 -8.77
C ARG A 347 -9.11 18.12 -8.29
N PHE A 348 -8.30 17.50 -9.13
CA PHE A 348 -6.89 17.27 -8.83
C PHE A 348 -6.06 18.44 -9.34
N ASP A 349 -4.98 18.72 -8.63
CA ASP A 349 -3.98 19.68 -9.10
C ASP A 349 -3.30 19.12 -10.36
N GLU A 350 -3.32 19.90 -11.43
CA GLU A 350 -2.80 19.51 -12.75
C GLU A 350 -1.28 19.25 -12.73
N GLU A 351 -0.53 20.03 -11.93
CA GLU A 351 0.92 19.85 -11.78
C GLU A 351 1.22 18.54 -11.05
N VAL A 352 0.49 18.27 -9.96
CA VAL A 352 0.66 17.04 -9.18
C VAL A 352 0.26 15.82 -10.02
N LEU A 353 -0.86 15.88 -10.75
CA LEU A 353 -1.31 14.78 -11.60
C LEU A 353 -0.34 14.53 -12.77
N GLY A 354 0.21 15.60 -13.36
CA GLY A 354 1.22 15.51 -14.42
C GLY A 354 2.55 14.93 -13.94
N SER A 355 2.87 15.05 -12.64
CA SER A 355 4.08 14.49 -12.04
C SER A 355 4.03 12.98 -11.78
N LEU A 356 2.84 12.36 -11.87
CA LEU A 356 2.61 10.95 -11.59
C LEU A 356 2.77 10.05 -12.81
N PHE A 357 2.40 10.53 -13.99
CA PHE A 357 2.22 9.68 -15.17
C PHE A 357 2.94 10.22 -16.40
N TYR A 358 3.27 9.27 -17.27
CA TYR A 358 3.66 9.52 -18.64
C TYR A 358 3.14 8.37 -19.51
N MET A 359 2.85 8.65 -20.78
CA MET A 359 2.44 7.61 -21.72
C MET A 359 3.65 6.79 -22.15
N HIS A 360 3.83 5.61 -21.54
CA HIS A 360 4.86 4.66 -21.93
C HIS A 360 4.62 4.19 -23.39
N PRO A 361 5.57 4.38 -24.34
CA PRO A 361 5.33 4.06 -25.75
C PRO A 361 5.07 2.59 -26.05
N ALA A 362 5.53 1.68 -25.18
CA ALA A 362 5.24 0.24 -25.30
C ALA A 362 3.84 -0.13 -24.77
N ASN A 363 3.15 0.79 -24.09
CA ASN A 363 1.75 0.61 -23.73
C ASN A 363 0.92 0.99 -24.96
N ILE A 364 0.68 0.01 -25.82
CA ILE A 364 -0.17 0.15 -27.03
C ILE A 364 -1.67 0.08 -26.65
N GLY A 365 -1.98 0.24 -25.36
CA GLY A 365 -3.31 0.08 -24.77
C GLY A 365 -4.27 1.23 -25.06
N ASN A 366 -5.35 1.24 -24.27
CA ASN A 366 -6.46 2.16 -24.45
C ASN A 366 -6.04 3.60 -24.10
N GLN A 367 -6.10 4.54 -25.06
CA GLN A 367 -5.78 5.98 -24.87
C GLN A 367 -6.72 6.72 -23.89
N LYS A 368 -7.53 5.98 -23.15
CA LYS A 368 -8.52 6.44 -22.18
C LYS A 368 -8.04 6.33 -20.74
N MET A 369 -6.85 5.79 -20.50
CA MET A 369 -6.29 5.70 -19.15
C MET A 369 -4.78 5.83 -19.13
N LEU A 370 -4.23 6.17 -17.96
CA LEU A 370 -2.80 6.16 -17.67
C LEU A 370 -2.55 5.22 -16.50
N LEU A 371 -1.62 4.28 -16.65
CA LEU A 371 -1.29 3.28 -15.65
C LEU A 371 0.20 3.33 -15.30
N HIS A 372 0.51 3.10 -14.03
CA HIS A 372 1.88 2.88 -13.55
C HIS A 372 1.84 1.74 -12.53
N ASN A 373 2.41 0.59 -12.90
CA ASN A 373 2.33 -0.64 -12.14
C ASN A 373 3.71 -1.24 -11.96
N HIS A 374 4.07 -1.59 -10.73
CA HIS A 374 5.21 -2.48 -10.47
C HIS A 374 4.70 -3.79 -9.86
N ALA A 375 5.44 -4.86 -10.08
CA ALA A 375 5.10 -6.18 -9.55
C ALA A 375 6.33 -6.93 -9.07
N VAL A 376 6.13 -7.71 -8.02
CA VAL A 376 7.07 -8.70 -7.50
C VAL A 376 6.53 -10.08 -7.84
N VAL A 377 7.39 -10.94 -8.39
CA VAL A 377 7.05 -12.31 -8.79
C VAL A 377 7.55 -13.28 -7.73
N PHE A 378 6.68 -14.18 -7.32
CA PHE A 378 6.96 -15.28 -6.41
C PHE A 378 6.63 -16.59 -7.11
N LYS A 379 7.30 -17.66 -6.71
CA LYS A 379 6.87 -19.02 -7.06
C LYS A 379 5.40 -19.20 -6.70
N HIS A 380 4.68 -19.99 -7.50
CA HIS A 380 3.24 -20.15 -7.38
C HIS A 380 2.77 -20.40 -5.94
N ILE A 381 1.91 -19.51 -5.46
CA ILE A 381 1.20 -19.56 -4.19
C ILE A 381 -0.30 -19.47 -4.52
N PRO A 382 -1.10 -20.50 -4.18
CA PRO A 382 -2.52 -20.51 -4.50
C PRO A 382 -3.23 -19.25 -4.03
N LEU A 383 -4.06 -18.70 -4.91
CA LEU A 383 -4.90 -17.56 -4.59
C LEU A 383 -6.11 -18.02 -3.80
N GLU A 384 -6.25 -17.49 -2.58
CA GLU A 384 -7.39 -17.73 -1.70
C GLU A 384 -8.26 -16.47 -1.63
N LYS A 385 -9.58 -16.66 -1.59
CA LYS A 385 -10.54 -15.60 -1.33
C LYS A 385 -10.36 -15.12 0.11
N ASN A 386 -9.97 -13.86 0.28
CA ASN A 386 -9.76 -13.26 1.59
C ASN A 386 -10.29 -11.83 1.61
N GLN A 387 -10.86 -11.43 2.75
CA GLN A 387 -11.30 -10.06 3.01
C GLN A 387 -10.15 -9.15 3.45
N ASP A 388 -9.05 -9.72 3.93
CA ASP A 388 -7.86 -8.99 4.36
C ASP A 388 -6.72 -9.30 3.40
N LEU A 389 -6.66 -8.52 2.31
CA LEU A 389 -5.59 -8.62 1.33
C LEU A 389 -4.23 -8.28 1.94
N ASP A 390 -4.18 -7.38 2.91
CA ASP A 390 -2.95 -6.87 3.49
C ASP A 390 -2.23 -7.95 4.32
N VAL A 391 -2.98 -8.73 5.10
CA VAL A 391 -2.48 -9.93 5.78
C VAL A 391 -1.97 -10.98 4.78
N GLN A 392 -2.70 -11.19 3.68
CA GLN A 392 -2.31 -12.14 2.64
C GLN A 392 -1.02 -11.73 1.92
N ILE A 393 -0.90 -10.45 1.55
CA ILE A 393 0.30 -9.87 0.95
C ILE A 393 1.49 -10.00 1.90
N ARG A 394 1.36 -9.61 3.18
CA ARG A 394 2.42 -9.77 4.18
C ARG A 394 2.88 -11.22 4.34
N LYS A 395 1.95 -12.17 4.33
CA LYS A 395 2.26 -13.60 4.41
C LYS A 395 3.08 -14.07 3.21
N ILE A 396 2.69 -13.67 2.00
CA ILE A 396 3.41 -14.04 0.77
C ILE A 396 4.81 -13.44 0.74
N VAL A 397 4.95 -12.17 1.10
CA VAL A 397 6.24 -11.49 1.18
C VAL A 397 7.19 -12.17 2.19
N LYS A 398 6.64 -12.63 3.32
CA LYS A 398 7.41 -13.26 4.39
C LYS A 398 7.82 -14.71 4.07
N ASP A 399 6.89 -15.50 3.54
CA ASP A 399 7.04 -16.96 3.43
C ASP A 399 7.27 -17.44 1.98
N GLY A 400 7.04 -16.58 0.99
CA GLY A 400 7.13 -16.90 -0.44
C GLY A 400 8.56 -16.97 -0.96
N GLU A 401 8.76 -17.76 -2.02
CA GLU A 401 10.02 -17.84 -2.75
C GLU A 401 10.04 -16.74 -3.82
N PHE A 402 10.77 -15.65 -3.54
CA PHE A 402 10.97 -14.52 -4.46
C PHE A 402 11.68 -14.96 -5.74
N LEU A 403 11.21 -14.47 -6.89
CA LEU A 403 11.78 -14.76 -8.20
C LEU A 403 12.28 -13.50 -8.92
N ASP A 404 11.48 -12.43 -8.96
CA ASP A 404 11.84 -11.21 -9.70
C ASP A 404 11.01 -9.99 -9.25
N MET A 405 11.41 -8.78 -9.68
CA MET A 405 10.64 -7.54 -9.54
C MET A 405 10.80 -6.68 -10.78
N ARG A 406 9.69 -6.19 -11.33
CA ARG A 406 9.67 -5.42 -12.58
C ARG A 406 8.61 -4.33 -12.61
N HIS A 407 8.81 -3.37 -13.50
CA HIS A 407 7.72 -2.57 -14.03
C HIS A 407 6.82 -3.46 -14.88
N LEU A 408 5.52 -3.43 -14.61
CA LEU A 408 4.53 -4.27 -15.26
C LEU A 408 3.95 -3.56 -16.48
N LEU A 409 4.01 -4.19 -17.65
CA LEU A 409 3.39 -3.66 -18.85
C LEU A 409 1.89 -3.97 -18.89
N ASP A 410 1.11 -3.06 -19.46
CA ASP A 410 -0.36 -3.12 -19.49
C ASP A 410 -0.91 -4.36 -20.24
N ASN A 411 -0.10 -4.96 -21.12
CA ASN A 411 -0.42 -6.18 -21.86
C ASN A 411 -0.14 -7.47 -21.07
N THR A 412 0.36 -7.39 -19.84
CA THR A 412 0.49 -8.53 -18.92
C THR A 412 -0.86 -9.19 -18.71
N ARG A 413 -0.93 -10.51 -18.90
CA ARG A 413 -2.15 -11.32 -18.72
C ARG A 413 -2.17 -12.01 -17.38
N LEU A 414 -3.31 -11.92 -16.71
CA LEU A 414 -3.64 -12.54 -15.43
C LEU A 414 -4.79 -13.53 -15.61
N LYS A 415 -4.86 -14.56 -14.77
CA LYS A 415 -5.96 -15.56 -14.76
C LYS A 415 -6.99 -15.26 -13.70
N HIS A 416 -6.51 -15.01 -12.48
CA HIS A 416 -7.31 -14.64 -11.32
C HIS A 416 -6.55 -13.54 -10.57
N ALA A 417 -7.29 -12.65 -9.92
CA ALA A 417 -6.69 -11.66 -9.03
C ALA A 417 -7.58 -11.39 -7.82
N LEU A 418 -6.96 -11.20 -6.67
CA LEU A 418 -7.58 -10.61 -5.49
C LEU A 418 -6.94 -9.23 -5.33
N ILE A 419 -7.76 -8.19 -5.44
CA ILE A 419 -7.28 -6.81 -5.50
C ILE A 419 -7.90 -5.97 -4.41
N GLY A 420 -7.10 -5.05 -3.86
CA GLY A 420 -7.53 -3.99 -2.96
C GLY A 420 -7.56 -2.70 -3.76
N VAL A 421 -8.73 -2.09 -3.87
CA VAL A 421 -8.94 -0.85 -4.64
C VAL A 421 -9.09 0.30 -3.67
N SER A 422 -8.30 1.35 -3.88
CA SER A 422 -8.50 2.63 -3.19
C SER A 422 -8.97 3.70 -4.16
N TYR A 423 -10.06 4.39 -3.82
CA TYR A 423 -10.61 5.50 -4.61
C TYR A 423 -9.98 6.81 -4.13
N ILE A 424 -9.09 7.36 -4.96
CA ILE A 424 -8.25 8.48 -4.54
C ILE A 424 -9.06 9.77 -4.53
N SER A 425 -9.14 10.36 -3.35
CA SER A 425 -9.87 11.61 -3.08
C SER A 425 -8.99 12.85 -3.21
N ASN A 426 -7.67 12.68 -3.04
CA ASN A 426 -6.69 13.75 -3.10
C ASN A 426 -5.33 13.21 -3.56
N ILE A 427 -4.55 14.05 -4.26
CA ILE A 427 -3.16 13.79 -4.61
C ILE A 427 -2.36 15.00 -4.17
N CYS A 428 -1.32 14.80 -3.38
CA CYS A 428 -0.50 15.90 -2.87
C CYS A 428 0.98 15.56 -2.88
N PHE A 429 1.82 16.59 -3.05
CA PHE A 429 3.24 16.44 -2.77
C PHE A 429 3.46 16.26 -1.26
N GLU A 430 4.30 15.30 -0.89
CA GLU A 430 4.75 15.18 0.48
C GLU A 430 5.64 16.39 0.82
N GLU A 431 5.29 17.12 1.88
CA GLU A 431 6.06 18.29 2.29
C GLU A 431 7.50 17.87 2.55
N ASN A 432 8.41 18.55 1.86
CA ASN A 432 9.82 18.25 1.89
C ASN A 432 10.34 18.43 3.32
N LYS A 433 10.43 17.35 4.10
CA LYS A 433 11.19 17.33 5.36
C LYS A 433 12.66 17.40 4.98
N LYS A 434 13.10 18.61 4.57
CA LYS A 434 14.50 18.95 4.45
C LYS A 434 15.13 18.65 5.81
N LYS A 435 15.91 17.57 5.88
CA LYS A 435 16.83 17.33 6.98
C LYS A 435 17.90 18.40 6.97
#